data_AF-A0A9P5VRS9-F1
#
_entry.id   AF-A0A9P5VRS9-F1
#
_cell.length_a   1.000
_cell.length_b   1.000
_cell.length_c   1.000
_cell.angle_alpha   90.00
_cell.angle_beta   90.00
_cell.angle_gamma   90.00
#
_symmetry.space_group_name_H-M   'P 1'
#
loop_
_entity.id
_entity.type
_entity.pdbx_description
1 polymer ?
#
loop_
_entity_poly.entity_id
_entity_poly.type
_entity_poly.pdbx_seq_one_letter_code
_entity_poly.pdbx_strand_id
1 'polypeptide(L)'
;MKLSSSTEGVQQHAETLLHELESAGNAVEKGFIQACRGKNLSSYPLKAALPSLASPSLLDRAQNKPDVEGTLRQLRKQRLKERGSTVYIHPQAKPGLQASEDQRFQLMERIQDFLDSKQKVFLLLGDSGAGKSTFNLHLECELWQRYIKSTGRIPLFINLPAIDKPEQDMIAKQLRKCEFTEPEIRELKVHRKFILI
;
A
#
# COMPACT_ATOMS: atom_id res chain seq x y z
N MET A 1 14.40 31.13 -17.38
CA MET A 1 13.96 32.10 -16.36
C MET A 1 14.38 31.60 -14.99
N LYS A 2 15.01 32.49 -14.20
CA LYS A 2 15.74 32.22 -12.95
C LYS A 2 14.81 31.70 -11.82
N LEU A 3 15.30 30.70 -11.08
CA LEU A 3 14.71 30.15 -9.83
C LEU A 3 15.68 30.37 -8.65
N SER A 4 16.35 31.54 -8.62
CA SER A 4 17.47 31.79 -7.69
C SER A 4 17.13 32.65 -6.47
N SER A 5 15.89 33.09 -6.28
CA SER A 5 15.57 34.07 -5.23
C SER A 5 15.21 33.49 -3.86
N SER A 6 14.84 32.21 -3.76
CA SER A 6 14.37 31.63 -2.48
C SER A 6 15.49 31.02 -1.62
N THR A 7 16.62 30.62 -2.20
CA THR A 7 17.75 30.02 -1.47
C THR A 7 18.67 31.07 -0.85
N GLU A 8 18.79 32.25 -1.46
CA GLU A 8 19.65 33.34 -0.97
C GLU A 8 19.17 33.89 0.37
N GLY A 9 17.86 34.06 0.56
CA GLY A 9 17.30 34.57 1.81
C GLY A 9 17.48 33.63 3.01
N VAL A 10 17.35 32.31 2.78
CA VAL A 10 17.55 31.30 3.83
C VAL A 10 19.03 31.24 4.26
N GLN A 11 19.94 31.38 3.29
CA GLN A 11 21.37 31.34 3.56
C GLN A 11 21.83 32.59 4.34
N GLN A 12 21.35 33.78 3.97
CA GLN A 12 21.64 35.02 4.70
C GLN A 12 21.10 34.98 6.13
N HIS A 13 19.89 34.45 6.33
CA HIS A 13 19.31 34.32 7.67
C HIS A 13 20.10 33.33 8.54
N ALA A 14 20.52 32.20 7.98
CA ALA A 14 21.36 31.22 8.68
C ALA A 14 22.72 31.81 9.07
N GLU A 15 23.36 32.60 8.20
CA GLU A 15 24.63 33.25 8.51
C GLU A 15 24.50 34.29 9.63
N THR A 16 23.38 35.03 9.64
CA THR A 16 23.08 36.01 10.70
C THR A 16 22.93 35.33 12.06
N LEU A 17 22.16 34.23 12.14
CA LEU A 17 21.98 33.46 13.37
C LEU A 17 23.29 32.85 13.88
N LEU A 18 24.15 32.36 12.98
CA LEU A 18 25.46 31.82 13.38
C LEU A 18 26.37 32.91 13.95
N HIS A 19 26.29 34.14 13.44
CA HIS A 19 27.04 35.28 13.98
C HIS A 19 26.54 35.70 15.36
N GLU A 20 25.23 35.70 15.59
CA GLU A 20 24.65 35.99 16.91
C GLU A 20 25.08 34.96 17.96
N LEU A 21 25.01 33.66 17.63
CA LEU A 21 25.41 32.57 18.51
C LEU A 21 26.91 32.61 18.85
N GLU A 22 27.74 33.02 17.90
CA GLU A 22 29.19 33.21 18.11
C GLU A 22 29.47 34.38 19.06
N SER A 23 28.72 35.47 18.97
CA SER A 23 28.89 36.63 19.85
C SER A 23 28.49 36.35 21.31
N ALA A 24 27.55 35.42 21.52
CA ALA A 24 26.99 35.08 22.83
C ALA A 24 27.70 33.91 23.55
N GLY A 25 28.46 33.07 22.83
CA GLY A 25 28.98 31.80 23.35
C GLY A 25 30.32 31.86 24.10
N ASN A 26 30.57 30.82 24.91
CA ASN A 26 31.85 30.59 25.59
C ASN A 26 32.96 30.15 24.61
N ALA A 27 34.23 30.19 25.02
CA ALA A 27 35.38 29.90 24.14
C ALA A 27 35.31 28.53 23.42
N VAL A 28 34.70 27.53 24.06
CA VAL A 28 34.48 26.19 23.49
C VAL A 28 33.40 26.21 22.40
N GLU A 29 32.31 26.93 22.62
CA GLU A 29 31.20 27.08 21.67
C GLU A 29 31.63 27.90 20.45
N LYS A 30 32.40 28.97 20.66
CA LYS A 30 33.03 29.75 19.60
C LYS A 30 33.93 28.88 18.72
N GLY A 31 34.77 28.04 19.32
CA GLY A 31 35.63 27.10 18.59
C GLY A 31 34.83 26.10 17.74
N PHE A 32 33.70 25.60 18.25
CA PHE A 32 32.83 24.68 17.52
C PHE A 32 32.12 25.38 16.34
N ILE A 33 31.58 26.58 16.53
CA ILE A 33 30.92 27.37 15.49
C ILE A 33 31.91 27.74 14.37
N GLN A 34 33.14 28.11 14.72
CA GLN A 34 34.21 28.37 13.75
C GLN A 34 34.54 27.13 12.92
N ALA A 35 34.59 25.94 13.56
CA ALA A 35 34.85 24.67 12.88
C ALA A 35 33.73 24.28 11.91
N CYS A 36 32.49 24.69 12.18
CA CYS A 36 31.35 24.50 11.28
C CYS A 36 31.43 25.40 10.03
N ARG A 37 31.93 26.64 10.14
CA ARG A 37 32.15 27.54 8.99
C ARG A 37 33.29 27.09 8.06
N GLY A 38 34.36 26.53 8.61
CA GLY A 38 35.55 26.11 7.86
C GLY A 38 35.36 24.83 7.02
N LYS A 39 34.31 24.05 7.31
CA LYS A 39 33.96 22.89 6.49
C LYS A 39 33.05 23.39 5.37
N ASN A 40 33.57 23.45 4.15
CA ASN A 40 32.73 23.46 2.94
C ASN A 40 31.65 22.42 3.17
N LEU A 41 30.39 22.87 3.25
CA LEU A 41 29.22 22.01 3.35
C LEU A 41 29.38 21.01 2.21
N SER A 42 29.83 19.81 2.56
CA SER A 42 30.04 18.74 1.62
C SER A 42 28.77 18.68 0.80
N SER A 43 28.92 18.72 -0.53
CA SER A 43 27.86 18.42 -1.48
C SER A 43 27.48 16.93 -1.36
N TYR A 44 27.15 16.49 -0.15
CA TYR A 44 26.37 15.28 0.05
C TYR A 44 25.09 15.52 -0.73
N PRO A 45 24.74 14.62 -1.67
CA PRO A 45 23.46 14.76 -2.31
C PRO A 45 22.42 14.54 -1.20
N LEU A 46 21.75 15.62 -0.79
CA LEU A 46 20.41 15.56 -0.18
C LEU A 46 19.39 15.13 -1.26
N LYS A 47 19.72 14.04 -1.96
CA LYS A 47 18.83 13.13 -2.65
C LYS A 47 18.97 11.76 -1.98
N ALA A 48 19.09 11.73 -0.65
CA ALA A 48 18.51 10.59 0.05
C ALA A 48 17.01 10.72 -0.20
N ALA A 49 16.49 9.92 -1.15
CA ALA A 49 15.06 9.73 -1.26
C ALA A 49 14.55 9.51 0.17
N LEU A 50 13.60 10.36 0.61
CA LEU A 50 12.93 10.18 1.89
C LEU A 50 12.62 8.68 1.99
N PRO A 51 13.13 7.95 3.01
CA PRO A 51 12.72 6.58 3.19
C PRO A 51 11.20 6.60 3.19
N SER A 52 10.60 5.89 2.24
CA SER A 52 9.15 5.92 2.04
C SER A 52 8.51 5.76 3.42
N LEU A 53 7.53 6.61 3.77
CA LEU A 53 6.80 6.70 5.05
C LEU A 53 6.26 5.34 5.53
N ALA A 54 7.16 4.46 5.93
CA ALA A 54 6.94 3.02 6.03
C ALA A 54 7.92 2.36 7.00
N SER A 55 8.86 3.11 7.56
CA SER A 55 9.60 2.58 8.69
C SER A 55 8.60 2.41 9.86
N PRO A 56 8.57 1.23 10.50
CA PRO A 56 7.76 1.03 11.70
C PRO A 56 8.15 2.06 12.77
N SER A 57 7.17 2.49 13.56
CA SER A 57 7.43 3.45 14.64
C SER A 57 8.40 2.86 15.66
N LEU A 58 9.10 3.70 16.43
CA LEU A 58 9.98 3.21 17.51
C LEU A 58 9.22 2.32 18.50
N LEU A 59 7.93 2.59 18.68
CA LEU A 59 7.02 1.84 19.53
C LEU A 59 6.73 0.45 18.92
N ASP A 60 6.49 0.36 17.61
CA ASP A 60 6.32 -0.93 16.91
C ASP A 60 7.59 -1.79 16.97
N ARG A 61 8.77 -1.16 16.87
CA ARG A 61 10.07 -1.82 17.03
C ARG A 61 10.27 -2.35 18.45
N ALA A 62 9.85 -1.60 19.46
CA ALA A 62 9.91 -2.03 20.85
C ALA A 62 8.92 -3.16 21.16
N GLN A 63 7.83 -3.27 20.41
CA GLN A 63 6.80 -4.30 20.57
C GLN A 63 7.08 -5.60 19.79
N ASN A 64 8.21 -5.73 19.08
CA ASN A 64 8.53 -6.89 18.24
C ASN A 64 7.41 -7.30 17.27
N LYS A 65 6.59 -6.34 16.81
CA LYS A 65 5.52 -6.65 15.87
C LYS A 65 6.14 -6.87 14.49
N PRO A 66 5.89 -8.01 13.82
CA PRO A 66 6.41 -8.23 12.47
C PRO A 66 5.88 -7.13 11.54
N ASP A 67 6.77 -6.50 10.76
CA ASP A 67 6.42 -5.42 9.84
C ASP A 67 5.78 -5.99 8.56
N VAL A 68 4.49 -6.28 8.64
CA VAL A 68 3.73 -6.87 7.54
C VAL A 68 3.49 -5.88 6.38
N GLU A 69 3.68 -4.59 6.62
CA GLU A 69 3.33 -3.54 5.67
C GLU A 69 4.29 -3.46 4.50
N GLY A 70 5.57 -3.78 4.72
CA GLY A 70 6.54 -3.95 3.64
C GLY A 70 6.07 -5.03 2.66
N THR A 71 5.74 -6.22 3.18
CA THR A 71 5.30 -7.38 2.41
C THR A 71 3.97 -7.12 1.69
N LEU A 72 2.99 -6.48 2.35
CA LEU A 72 1.73 -6.07 1.72
C LEU A 72 1.94 -5.04 0.59
N ARG A 73 2.87 -4.10 0.74
CA ARG A 73 3.20 -3.14 -0.33
C ARG A 73 3.84 -3.84 -1.51
N GLN A 74 4.70 -4.82 -1.27
CA GLN A 74 5.30 -5.63 -2.33
C GLN A 74 4.22 -6.42 -3.08
N LEU A 75 3.33 -7.10 -2.35
CA LEU A 75 2.20 -7.83 -2.94
C LEU A 75 1.32 -6.88 -3.78
N ARG A 76 0.94 -5.72 -3.24
CA ARG A 76 0.16 -4.70 -3.96
C ARG A 76 0.84 -4.28 -5.26
N LYS A 77 2.13 -3.97 -5.22
CA LYS A 77 2.90 -3.58 -6.41
C LYS A 77 2.93 -4.69 -7.45
N GLN A 78 3.12 -5.94 -7.02
CA GLN A 78 3.10 -7.10 -7.91
C GLN A 78 1.74 -7.24 -8.61
N ARG A 79 0.65 -7.24 -7.85
CA ARG A 79 -0.72 -7.39 -8.38
C ARG A 79 -1.08 -6.30 -9.39
N LEU A 80 -0.73 -5.05 -9.10
CA LEU A 80 -1.01 -3.92 -10.00
C LEU A 80 -0.12 -3.95 -11.26
N LYS A 81 1.13 -4.45 -11.16
CA LYS A 81 2.05 -4.55 -12.31
C LYS A 81 1.62 -5.63 -13.31
N GLU A 82 1.15 -6.79 -12.83
CA GLU A 82 0.75 -7.92 -13.67
C GLU A 82 -0.38 -7.59 -14.68
N ARG A 83 -1.07 -6.46 -14.53
CA ARG A 83 -2.32 -6.15 -15.24
C ARG A 83 -2.35 -4.82 -15.99
N GLY A 84 -1.30 -4.01 -15.93
CA GLY A 84 -1.30 -2.63 -16.44
C GLY A 84 -1.50 -2.42 -17.95
N SER A 85 -1.82 -3.45 -18.75
CA SER A 85 -1.82 -3.36 -20.22
C SER A 85 -2.92 -4.12 -20.96
N THR A 86 -3.96 -4.63 -20.30
CA THR A 86 -5.04 -5.37 -20.98
C THR A 86 -6.30 -4.53 -21.11
N VAL A 87 -6.88 -4.45 -22.32
CA VAL A 87 -8.21 -3.87 -22.54
C VAL A 87 -9.22 -4.69 -21.74
N TYR A 88 -9.87 -4.03 -20.78
CA TYR A 88 -10.90 -4.63 -19.94
C TYR A 88 -12.26 -4.02 -20.28
N ILE A 89 -13.26 -4.88 -20.47
CA ILE A 89 -14.63 -4.46 -20.74
C ILE A 89 -15.47 -4.82 -19.52
N HIS A 90 -16.20 -3.85 -18.99
CA HIS A 90 -17.05 -4.04 -17.82
C HIS A 90 -18.19 -5.01 -18.14
N PRO A 91 -18.31 -6.14 -17.43
CA PRO A 91 -19.37 -7.11 -17.67
C PRO A 91 -20.70 -6.64 -17.08
N GLN A 92 -21.77 -6.96 -17.79
CA GLN A 92 -23.13 -6.89 -17.27
C GLN A 92 -23.51 -8.22 -16.63
N ALA A 93 -24.36 -8.15 -15.60
CA ALA A 93 -24.88 -9.32 -14.90
C ALA A 93 -26.37 -9.18 -14.66
N LYS A 94 -26.98 -10.29 -14.25
CA LYS A 94 -28.37 -10.40 -13.83
C LYS A 94 -28.43 -10.87 -12.38
N PRO A 95 -29.55 -10.64 -11.68
CA PRO A 95 -29.67 -11.04 -10.27
C PRO A 95 -29.71 -12.56 -10.07
N GLY A 96 -30.07 -13.32 -11.11
CA GLY A 96 -30.06 -14.78 -11.11
C GLY A 96 -30.18 -15.36 -12.51
N LEU A 97 -30.05 -16.69 -12.62
CA LEU A 97 -30.05 -17.41 -13.90
C LEU A 97 -31.36 -17.24 -14.70
N GLN A 98 -32.49 -17.09 -14.00
CA GLN A 98 -33.83 -17.01 -14.61
C GLN A 98 -34.35 -15.57 -14.77
N ALA A 99 -33.52 -14.56 -14.49
CA ALA A 99 -33.95 -13.18 -14.58
C ALA A 99 -34.03 -12.70 -16.05
N SER A 100 -34.95 -11.77 -16.32
CA SER A 100 -35.09 -11.15 -17.66
C SER A 100 -33.81 -10.39 -18.06
N GLU A 101 -33.61 -10.24 -19.37
CA GLU A 101 -32.56 -9.37 -19.92
C GLU A 101 -32.75 -7.89 -19.52
N ASP A 102 -33.98 -7.47 -19.25
CA ASP A 102 -34.28 -6.10 -18.84
C ASP A 102 -33.80 -5.78 -17.42
N GLN A 103 -33.43 -6.81 -16.64
CA GLN A 103 -32.90 -6.69 -15.28
C GLN A 103 -31.37 -6.71 -15.24
N ARG A 104 -30.71 -6.49 -16.38
CA ARG A 104 -29.25 -6.37 -16.45
C ARG A 104 -28.77 -5.15 -15.69
N PHE A 105 -27.65 -5.30 -15.00
CA PHE A 105 -26.96 -4.22 -14.31
C PHE A 105 -25.44 -4.34 -14.51
N GLN A 106 -24.71 -3.26 -14.24
CA GLN A 106 -23.26 -3.28 -14.21
C GLN A 106 -22.78 -4.07 -13.00
N LEU A 107 -22.02 -5.15 -13.22
CA LEU A 107 -21.63 -6.06 -12.15
C LEU A 107 -20.79 -5.36 -11.07
N MET A 108 -19.92 -4.43 -11.46
CA MET A 108 -19.02 -3.75 -10.55
C MET A 108 -19.76 -2.85 -9.54
N GLU A 109 -20.82 -2.17 -9.97
CA GLU A 109 -21.66 -1.33 -9.10
C GLU A 109 -22.34 -2.20 -8.04
N ARG A 110 -22.92 -3.32 -8.47
CA ARG A 110 -23.57 -4.26 -7.55
C ARG A 110 -22.63 -4.89 -6.53
N ILE A 111 -21.38 -5.12 -6.92
CA ILE A 111 -20.34 -5.60 -6.00
C ILE A 111 -19.95 -4.52 -4.98
N GLN A 112 -19.90 -3.25 -5.37
CA GLN A 112 -19.65 -2.17 -4.41
C GLN A 112 -20.75 -2.08 -3.36
N ASP A 113 -22.02 -2.13 -3.78
CA ASP A 113 -23.17 -2.20 -2.86
C ASP A 113 -23.04 -3.39 -1.90
N PHE A 114 -22.63 -4.55 -2.42
CA PHE A 114 -22.43 -5.75 -1.63
C PHE A 114 -21.32 -5.56 -0.58
N LEU A 115 -20.19 -4.97 -0.96
CA LEU A 115 -19.04 -4.75 -0.06
C LEU A 115 -19.33 -3.79 1.09
N ASP A 116 -20.24 -2.83 0.85
CA ASP A 116 -20.72 -1.87 1.85
C ASP A 116 -21.87 -2.44 2.71
N SER A 117 -22.48 -3.52 2.27
CA SER A 117 -23.53 -4.22 3.01
C SER A 117 -23.01 -5.09 4.15
N LYS A 118 -23.93 -5.70 4.90
CA LYS A 118 -23.63 -6.73 5.93
C LYS A 118 -23.53 -8.15 5.35
N GLN A 119 -23.77 -8.32 4.05
CA GLN A 119 -23.71 -9.63 3.40
C GLN A 119 -22.27 -10.14 3.38
N LYS A 120 -22.10 -11.45 3.52
CA LYS A 120 -20.78 -12.09 3.66
C LYS A 120 -20.29 -12.79 2.40
N VAL A 121 -21.20 -13.20 1.53
CA VAL A 121 -20.91 -14.01 0.34
C VAL A 121 -21.68 -13.46 -0.85
N PHE A 122 -20.98 -13.29 -1.97
CA PHE A 122 -21.56 -12.96 -3.26
C PHE A 122 -21.25 -14.11 -4.23
N LEU A 123 -22.27 -14.68 -4.86
CA LEU A 123 -22.10 -15.78 -5.80
C LEU A 123 -22.24 -15.27 -7.23
N LEU A 124 -21.14 -15.34 -7.99
CA LEU A 124 -21.13 -14.97 -9.41
C LEU A 124 -21.28 -16.23 -10.27
N LEU A 125 -22.43 -16.34 -10.94
CA LEU A 125 -22.75 -17.45 -11.85
C LEU A 125 -22.60 -17.02 -13.32
N GLY A 126 -22.33 -17.98 -14.19
CA GLY A 126 -22.26 -17.77 -15.63
C GLY A 126 -21.54 -18.90 -16.33
N ASP A 127 -21.67 -18.96 -17.65
CA ASP A 127 -21.11 -20.03 -18.46
C ASP A 127 -19.57 -20.00 -18.51
N SER A 128 -18.99 -21.10 -18.99
CA SER A 128 -17.56 -21.13 -19.31
C SER A 128 -17.23 -20.04 -20.34
N GLY A 129 -16.13 -19.30 -20.13
CA GLY A 129 -15.75 -18.20 -21.01
C GLY A 129 -16.52 -16.88 -20.80
N ALA A 130 -17.52 -16.82 -19.91
CA ALA A 130 -18.28 -15.58 -19.62
C ALA A 130 -17.46 -14.47 -18.91
N GLY A 131 -16.15 -14.64 -18.75
CA GLY A 131 -15.27 -13.61 -18.17
C GLY A 131 -15.24 -13.53 -16.64
N LYS A 132 -15.83 -14.50 -15.91
CA LYS A 132 -15.86 -14.50 -14.42
C LYS A 132 -14.47 -14.40 -13.79
N SER A 133 -13.51 -15.21 -14.24
CA SER A 133 -12.14 -15.16 -13.71
C SER A 133 -11.47 -13.82 -14.03
N THR A 134 -11.69 -13.29 -15.24
CA THR A 134 -11.19 -11.97 -15.64
C THR A 134 -11.78 -10.86 -14.77
N PHE A 135 -13.08 -10.94 -14.46
CA PHE A 135 -13.74 -10.02 -13.53
C PHE A 135 -13.15 -10.10 -12.13
N ASN A 136 -13.00 -11.30 -11.54
CA ASN A 136 -12.44 -11.48 -10.19
C ASN A 136 -11.02 -10.90 -10.07
N LEU A 137 -10.19 -11.12 -11.10
CA LEU A 137 -8.83 -10.57 -11.16
C LEU A 137 -8.83 -9.04 -11.28
N HIS A 138 -9.76 -8.47 -12.06
CA HIS A 138 -9.93 -7.02 -12.16
C HIS A 138 -10.44 -6.42 -10.85
N LEU A 139 -11.40 -7.08 -10.19
CA LEU A 139 -11.92 -6.69 -8.88
C LEU A 139 -10.80 -6.67 -7.83
N GLU A 140 -9.93 -7.68 -7.81
CA GLU A 140 -8.77 -7.70 -6.91
C GLU A 140 -7.89 -6.46 -7.12
N CYS A 141 -7.63 -6.08 -8.37
CA CYS A 141 -6.83 -4.90 -8.69
C CYS A 141 -7.50 -3.61 -8.23
N GLU A 142 -8.80 -3.42 -8.50
CA GLU A 142 -9.58 -2.26 -8.04
C GLU A 142 -9.54 -2.14 -6.51
N LEU A 143 -9.70 -3.25 -5.79
CA LEU A 143 -9.64 -3.25 -4.34
C LEU A 143 -8.23 -2.91 -3.83
N TRP A 144 -7.18 -3.39 -4.50
CA TRP A 144 -5.80 -3.01 -4.18
C TRP A 144 -5.51 -1.53 -4.46
N GLN A 145 -6.07 -0.95 -5.51
CA GLN A 145 -5.94 0.49 -5.79
C GLN A 145 -6.56 1.34 -4.68
N ARG A 146 -7.75 0.93 -4.19
CA ARG A 146 -8.49 1.61 -3.13
C ARG A 146 -8.04 1.24 -1.71
N TYR A 147 -7.10 0.30 -1.56
CA TYR A 147 -6.65 -0.17 -0.25
C TYR A 147 -6.01 0.94 0.59
N ILE A 148 -6.57 1.18 1.78
CA ILE A 148 -6.08 2.10 2.81
C ILE A 148 -5.56 1.27 3.99
N LYS A 149 -4.31 1.50 4.41
CA LYS A 149 -3.63 0.72 5.46
C LYS A 149 -4.41 0.59 6.79
N SER A 150 -5.11 1.64 7.22
CA SER A 150 -5.73 1.72 8.54
C SER A 150 -7.12 1.07 8.63
N THR A 151 -7.88 1.07 7.54
CA THR A 151 -9.30 0.64 7.54
C THR A 151 -9.63 -0.36 6.43
N GLY A 152 -8.71 -0.54 5.48
CA GLY A 152 -8.88 -1.38 4.31
C GLY A 152 -8.89 -2.87 4.66
N ARG A 153 -9.76 -3.59 3.97
CA ARG A 153 -9.74 -5.05 3.95
C ARG A 153 -8.73 -5.50 2.89
N ILE A 154 -7.92 -6.50 3.20
CA ILE A 154 -6.87 -7.01 2.32
C ILE A 154 -7.51 -7.91 1.26
N PRO A 155 -7.43 -7.57 -0.04
CA PRO A 155 -7.92 -8.42 -1.12
C PRO A 155 -7.01 -9.64 -1.25
N LEU A 156 -7.60 -10.83 -1.32
CA LEU A 156 -6.85 -12.07 -1.48
C LEU A 156 -7.56 -12.95 -2.51
N PHE A 157 -7.05 -12.93 -3.74
CA PHE A 157 -7.51 -13.85 -4.77
C PHE A 157 -7.04 -15.27 -4.48
N ILE A 158 -7.97 -16.21 -4.43
CA ILE A 158 -7.73 -17.63 -4.15
C ILE A 158 -8.22 -18.48 -5.32
N ASN A 159 -7.28 -19.03 -6.08
CA ASN A 159 -7.58 -19.99 -7.14
C ASN A 159 -7.91 -21.37 -6.54
N LEU A 160 -9.19 -21.62 -6.25
CA LEU A 160 -9.65 -22.86 -5.57
C LEU A 160 -9.19 -24.15 -6.26
N PRO A 161 -9.28 -24.31 -7.60
CA PRO A 161 -8.75 -25.49 -8.28
C PRO A 161 -7.26 -25.77 -8.05
N ALA A 162 -6.47 -24.76 -7.70
CA ALA A 162 -5.02 -24.87 -7.50
C ALA A 162 -4.61 -25.01 -6.02
N ILE A 163 -5.58 -25.20 -5.12
CA ILE A 163 -5.33 -25.46 -3.70
C ILE A 163 -5.54 -26.94 -3.41
N ASP A 164 -4.47 -27.60 -2.96
CA ASP A 164 -4.57 -28.92 -2.35
C ASP A 164 -5.23 -28.80 -0.98
N LYS A 165 -6.22 -29.65 -0.68
CA LYS A 165 -7.00 -29.69 0.59
C LYS A 165 -7.59 -28.32 0.98
N PRO A 166 -8.60 -27.80 0.25
CA PRO A 166 -9.20 -26.50 0.54
C PRO A 166 -9.86 -26.42 1.92
N GLU A 167 -10.20 -27.55 2.53
CA GLU A 167 -10.73 -27.63 3.89
C GLU A 167 -9.73 -27.19 4.97
N GLN A 168 -8.45 -27.04 4.65
CA GLN A 168 -7.40 -26.62 5.58
C GLN A 168 -6.80 -25.26 5.22
N ASP A 169 -7.09 -24.26 6.05
CA ASP A 169 -6.43 -22.94 6.18
C ASP A 169 -5.98 -22.29 4.85
N MET A 170 -6.94 -22.10 3.94
CA MET A 170 -6.69 -21.54 2.61
C MET A 170 -6.02 -20.17 2.64
N ILE A 171 -6.36 -19.33 3.63
CA ILE A 171 -5.76 -18.00 3.79
C ILE A 171 -4.27 -18.13 4.06
N ALA A 172 -3.86 -18.95 5.03
CA ALA A 172 -2.44 -19.15 5.32
C ALA A 172 -1.69 -19.75 4.13
N LYS A 173 -2.29 -20.74 3.45
CA LYS A 173 -1.70 -21.33 2.23
C LYS A 173 -1.46 -20.29 1.14
N GLN A 174 -2.44 -19.42 0.90
CA GLN A 174 -2.31 -18.38 -0.11
C GLN A 174 -1.29 -17.31 0.31
N LEU A 175 -1.26 -16.91 1.58
CA LEU A 175 -0.26 -15.97 2.08
C LEU A 175 1.16 -16.52 1.98
N ARG A 176 1.39 -17.80 2.26
CA ARG A 176 2.70 -18.45 2.03
C ARG A 176 3.11 -18.43 0.56
N LYS A 177 2.18 -18.65 -0.36
CA LYS A 177 2.43 -18.51 -1.82
C LYS A 177 2.79 -17.08 -2.21
N CYS A 178 2.36 -16.09 -1.43
CA CYS A 178 2.74 -14.69 -1.55
C CYS A 178 3.95 -14.31 -0.68
N GLU A 179 4.75 -15.29 -0.25
CA GLU A 179 6.02 -15.10 0.48
C GLU A 179 5.90 -14.51 1.90
N PHE A 180 4.70 -14.56 2.50
CA PHE A 180 4.54 -14.17 3.91
C PHE A 180 5.10 -15.24 4.85
N THR A 181 5.80 -14.79 5.88
CA THR A 181 6.33 -15.63 6.96
C THR A 181 5.23 -16.00 7.98
N GLU A 182 5.43 -17.09 8.73
CA GLU A 182 4.47 -17.53 9.76
C GLU A 182 4.13 -16.47 10.81
N PRO A 183 5.08 -15.67 11.34
CA PRO A 183 4.76 -14.56 12.23
C PRO A 183 3.85 -13.50 11.58
N GLU A 184 4.11 -13.14 10.33
CA GLU A 184 3.29 -12.17 9.59
C GLU A 184 1.89 -12.73 9.33
N ILE A 185 1.77 -14.01 8.94
CA ILE A 185 0.47 -14.66 8.73
C ILE A 185 -0.36 -14.65 10.01
N ARG A 186 0.26 -14.93 11.16
CA ARG A 186 -0.44 -14.88 12.46
C ARG A 186 -0.90 -13.46 12.79
N GLU A 187 -0.05 -12.45 12.58
CA GLU A 187 -0.41 -11.04 12.77
C GLU A 187 -1.63 -10.67 11.91
N LEU A 188 -1.59 -11.02 10.62
CA LEU A 188 -2.65 -10.72 9.68
C LEU A 188 -3.97 -11.38 10.05
N LYS A 189 -3.93 -12.67 10.43
CA LYS A 189 -5.14 -13.43 10.79
C LYS A 189 -5.82 -12.89 12.06
N VAL A 190 -5.05 -12.32 12.99
CA VAL A 190 -5.59 -11.80 14.26
C VAL A 190 -6.04 -10.34 14.12
N HIS A 191 -5.28 -9.51 13.40
CA HIS A 191 -5.46 -8.06 13.43
C HIS A 191 -6.07 -7.47 12.16
N ARG A 192 -6.15 -8.23 11.06
CA ARG A 192 -6.60 -7.72 9.77
C ARG A 192 -7.85 -8.45 9.28
N LYS A 193 -8.54 -7.80 8.34
CA LYS A 193 -9.71 -8.33 7.65
C LYS A 193 -9.36 -8.58 6.20
N PHE A 194 -9.93 -9.63 5.62
CA PHE A 194 -9.71 -10.03 4.24
C PHE A 194 -10.99 -9.91 3.41
N ILE A 195 -10.84 -9.66 2.11
CA ILE A 195 -11.86 -9.94 1.10
C ILE A 195 -11.33 -11.11 0.28
N LEU A 196 -11.99 -12.26 0.38
CA LEU A 196 -11.63 -13.44 -0.38
C LEU A 196 -12.36 -13.40 -1.73
N ILE A 197 -11.61 -13.62 -2.81
CA ILE A 197 -12.09 -13.54 -4.21
C ILE A 197 -11.73 -14.83 -4.95
#